data_AF-A0A2U8QYG4-F1
#
_entry.id   AF-A0A2U8QYG4-F1
#
_cell.length_a   1.000
_cell.length_b   1.000
_cell.length_c   1.000
_cell.angle_alpha   90.00
_cell.angle_beta   90.00
_cell.angle_gamma   90.00
#
_symmetry.space_group_name_H-M   'P 1'
#
loop_
_entity.id
_entity.type
_entity.pdbx_description
1 polymer ?
#
loop_
_entity_poly.entity_id
_entity_poly.type
_entity_poly.pdbx_seq_one_letter_code
_entity_poly.pdbx_strand_id
1 'polypeptide(L)'
;MTFTEYLNTDIDNSDLIFEYYLQYLSNLSSKDFPYEEQIQLKATSVKFMNCIENLTYIIKEKKEKYFELINQIIEDVKIHRRRKDKSKILLFLLAKNGNIIPKIKDDFEEVYSQTLEFIGEASNIRHYRYDNLKLDGFFQPENSNKHQVKQLILEAIELIEKDNTISEKVKKQIIEYLQRVIKKLDNEYINWSSVIGCIKETIIVLGALGGFVGGMTPLVLAKDKLEETSTVIEKTSININYKTINETFNIQNVERLEQLNGTVFQLNQNNPKVPEE
;
A
#
# COMPACT_ATOMS: atom_id res chain seq x y z
N MET A 1 4.24 19.88 9.35
CA MET A 1 5.09 18.94 10.08
C MET A 1 6.55 19.27 9.80
N THR A 2 7.40 19.28 10.83
CA THR A 2 8.85 19.48 10.70
C THR A 2 9.57 18.16 10.39
N PHE A 3 10.83 18.23 9.93
CA PHE A 3 11.63 17.02 9.69
C PHE A 3 11.79 16.14 10.94
N THR A 4 11.99 16.74 12.10
CA THR A 4 12.12 16.01 13.37
C THR A 4 10.81 15.35 13.77
N GLU A 5 9.68 16.04 13.61
CA GLU A 5 8.35 15.46 13.85
C GLU A 5 8.09 14.28 12.90
N TYR A 6 8.46 14.41 11.63
CA TYR A 6 8.32 13.34 10.63
C TYR A 6 9.14 12.09 11.01
N LEU A 7 10.40 12.24 11.40
CA LEU A 7 11.24 11.09 11.77
C LEU A 7 10.68 10.33 12.99
N ASN A 8 10.10 11.07 13.94
CA ASN A 8 9.51 10.55 15.16
C ASN A 8 8.05 10.09 15.00
N THR A 9 7.41 10.37 13.86
CA THR A 9 6.04 9.93 13.58
C THR A 9 5.99 8.40 13.57
N ASP A 10 5.00 7.82 14.25
CA ASP A 10 4.84 6.36 14.28
C ASP A 10 4.67 5.83 12.84
N ILE A 11 5.32 4.70 12.54
CA ILE A 11 5.23 4.05 11.21
C ILE A 11 3.81 3.57 10.90
N ASP A 12 2.96 3.42 11.91
CA ASP A 12 1.53 3.10 11.77
C ASP A 12 0.72 4.31 11.28
N ASN A 13 1.24 5.54 11.38
CA ASN A 13 0.58 6.75 10.88
C ASN A 13 1.00 7.06 9.43
N SER A 14 0.65 6.14 8.54
CA SER A 14 1.12 6.13 7.16
C SER A 14 0.68 7.35 6.35
N ASP A 15 -0.52 7.88 6.60
CA ASP A 15 -1.04 9.04 5.87
C ASP A 15 -0.16 10.28 6.09
N LEU A 16 0.18 10.57 7.34
CA LEU A 16 1.07 11.69 7.67
C LEU A 16 2.48 11.50 7.09
N ILE A 17 2.98 10.26 7.07
CA ILE A 17 4.29 9.94 6.48
C ILE A 17 4.25 10.15 4.95
N PHE A 18 3.19 9.70 4.27
CA PHE A 18 3.04 9.83 2.82
C PHE A 18 2.88 11.30 2.41
N GLU A 19 1.98 12.03 3.06
CA GLU A 19 1.72 13.43 2.77
C GLU A 19 2.99 14.28 2.92
N TYR A 20 3.71 14.10 4.03
CA TYR A 20 4.97 14.82 4.23
C TYR A 20 6.01 14.47 3.20
N TYR A 21 6.18 13.18 2.89
CA TYR A 21 7.22 12.75 1.97
C TYR A 21 6.97 13.24 0.54
N LEU A 22 5.72 13.18 0.07
CA LEU A 22 5.32 13.75 -1.23
C LEU A 22 5.52 15.27 -1.27
N GLN A 23 5.10 15.97 -0.22
CA GLN A 23 5.29 17.42 -0.12
C GLN A 23 6.78 17.79 -0.09
N TYR A 24 7.60 16.99 0.60
CA TYR A 24 9.04 17.16 0.67
C TYR A 24 9.71 16.95 -0.70
N LEU A 25 9.38 15.88 -1.44
CA LEU A 25 9.91 15.65 -2.80
C LEU A 25 9.50 16.77 -3.76
N SER A 26 8.24 17.21 -3.70
CA SER A 26 7.72 18.32 -4.51
C SER A 26 8.47 19.62 -4.22
N ASN A 27 8.65 19.97 -2.94
CA ASN A 27 9.40 21.14 -2.51
C ASN A 27 10.86 21.09 -2.98
N LEU A 28 11.52 19.94 -2.81
CA LEU A 28 12.92 19.75 -3.17
C LEU A 28 13.15 19.92 -4.68
N SER A 29 12.21 19.43 -5.51
CA SER A 29 12.24 19.59 -6.97
C SER A 29 12.01 21.03 -7.44
N SER A 30 11.23 21.81 -6.67
CA SER A 30 10.81 23.17 -7.04
C SER A 30 11.77 24.29 -6.62
N LYS A 31 12.66 24.06 -5.65
CA LYS A 31 13.49 25.08 -5.00
C LYS A 31 14.98 25.05 -5.36
N ASP A 32 15.35 24.58 -6.55
CA ASP A 32 16.77 24.42 -6.96
C ASP A 32 17.62 23.63 -5.95
N PHE A 33 17.01 22.64 -5.29
CA PHE A 33 17.66 21.66 -4.40
C PHE A 33 18.39 22.32 -3.20
N PRO A 34 17.71 22.86 -2.19
CA PRO A 34 18.35 23.45 -1.01
C PRO A 34 19.15 22.43 -0.18
N TYR A 35 20.34 22.83 0.28
CA TYR A 35 21.33 21.94 0.91
C TYR A 35 20.85 21.20 2.16
N GLU A 36 20.10 21.91 3.01
CA GLU A 36 19.59 21.36 4.27
C GLU A 36 18.55 20.26 4.02
N GLU A 37 17.75 20.41 2.97
CA GLU A 37 16.76 19.40 2.57
C GLU A 37 17.48 18.18 1.96
N GLN A 38 18.52 18.33 1.12
CA GLN A 38 19.24 17.17 0.53
C GLN A 38 19.78 16.15 1.56
N ILE A 39 20.28 16.61 2.71
CA ILE A 39 20.78 15.73 3.79
C ILE A 39 19.63 14.86 4.33
N GLN A 40 18.43 15.41 4.31
CA GLN A 40 17.22 14.78 4.77
C GLN A 40 16.64 13.82 3.72
N LEU A 41 17.01 13.91 2.43
CA LEU A 41 16.44 13.06 1.37
C LEU A 41 16.62 11.58 1.69
N LYS A 42 17.83 11.15 2.06
CA LYS A 42 18.07 9.74 2.41
C LYS A 42 17.27 9.30 3.64
N ALA A 43 17.26 10.12 4.69
CA ALA A 43 16.56 9.80 5.94
C ALA A 43 15.04 9.75 5.74
N THR A 44 14.50 10.71 4.96
CA THR A 44 13.08 10.77 4.62
C THR A 44 12.66 9.58 3.76
N SER A 45 13.45 9.23 2.74
CA SER A 45 13.23 8.04 1.91
C SER A 45 13.27 6.74 2.72
N VAL A 46 14.21 6.59 3.66
CA VAL A 46 14.27 5.39 4.52
C VAL A 46 13.04 5.28 5.41
N LYS A 47 12.62 6.38 6.05
CA LYS A 47 11.40 6.39 6.88
C LYS A 47 10.15 6.05 6.06
N PHE A 48 10.03 6.62 4.87
CA PHE A 48 8.96 6.32 3.93
C PHE A 48 8.94 4.83 3.56
N MET A 49 10.08 4.28 3.13
CA MET A 49 10.17 2.87 2.75
C MET A 49 9.89 1.93 3.91
N ASN A 50 10.35 2.23 5.12
CA ASN A 50 10.03 1.43 6.31
C ASN A 50 8.52 1.44 6.59
N CYS A 51 7.83 2.56 6.35
CA CYS A 51 6.38 2.63 6.45
C CYS A 51 5.69 1.78 5.38
N ILE A 52 6.18 1.84 4.12
CA ILE A 52 5.66 0.96 3.05
C ILE A 52 5.88 -0.52 3.39
N GLU A 53 7.05 -0.91 3.89
CA GLU A 53 7.35 -2.30 4.29
C GLU A 53 6.48 -2.80 5.46
N ASN A 54 6.02 -1.89 6.33
CA ASN A 54 5.05 -2.22 7.38
C ASN A 54 3.65 -2.54 6.79
N LEU A 55 3.30 -1.86 5.70
CA LEU A 55 1.98 -1.97 5.06
C LEU A 55 1.92 -3.05 3.98
N THR A 56 3.02 -3.30 3.26
CA THR A 56 3.07 -4.20 2.11
C THR A 56 4.42 -4.93 2.03
N TYR A 57 4.42 -6.07 1.34
CA TYR A 57 5.66 -6.73 0.95
C TYR A 57 6.22 -6.06 -0.30
N ILE A 58 7.40 -5.45 -0.17
CA ILE A 58 8.12 -4.87 -1.31
C ILE A 58 9.15 -5.89 -1.79
N ILE A 59 9.15 -6.14 -3.10
CA ILE A 59 10.19 -6.93 -3.76
C ILE A 59 11.54 -6.24 -3.54
N LYS A 60 12.52 -6.99 -3.02
CA LYS A 60 13.84 -6.47 -2.64
C LYS A 60 14.50 -5.66 -3.76
N GLU A 61 14.40 -6.13 -5.00
CA GLU A 61 14.94 -5.48 -6.19
C GLU A 61 14.29 -4.12 -6.47
N LYS A 62 12.97 -3.94 -6.21
CA LYS A 62 12.30 -2.65 -6.35
C LYS A 62 12.82 -1.65 -5.31
N LYS A 63 12.99 -2.10 -4.05
CA LYS A 63 13.55 -1.29 -2.97
C LYS A 63 15.00 -0.87 -3.27
N GLU A 64 15.82 -1.80 -3.74
CA GLU A 64 17.22 -1.51 -4.08
C GLU A 64 17.32 -0.47 -5.20
N LYS A 65 16.56 -0.64 -6.29
CA LYS A 65 16.49 0.35 -7.39
C LYS A 65 16.05 1.74 -6.90
N TYR A 66 15.05 1.79 -6.03
CA TYR A 66 14.58 3.04 -5.45
C TYR A 66 15.70 3.76 -4.69
N PHE A 67 16.46 3.04 -3.85
CA PHE A 67 17.58 3.62 -3.12
C PHE A 67 18.79 3.95 -3.99
N GLU A 68 19.04 3.18 -5.05
CA GLU A 68 20.06 3.52 -6.06
C GLU A 68 19.75 4.87 -6.70
N LEU A 69 18.50 5.10 -7.10
CA LEU A 69 18.05 6.37 -7.68
C LEU A 69 18.17 7.53 -6.69
N ILE A 70 17.78 7.34 -5.43
CA ILE A 70 17.98 8.33 -4.36
C ILE A 70 19.46 8.67 -4.18
N ASN A 71 20.35 7.67 -4.16
CA ASN A 71 21.79 7.91 -4.03
C ASN A 71 22.36 8.63 -5.26
N GLN A 72 21.86 8.30 -6.46
CA GLN A 72 22.25 8.96 -7.71
C GLN A 72 21.89 10.44 -7.70
N ILE A 73 20.66 10.78 -7.28
CA ILE A 73 20.21 12.16 -7.10
C ILE A 73 21.12 12.91 -6.11
N ILE A 74 21.44 12.29 -4.96
CA ILE A 74 22.32 12.91 -3.96
C ILE A 74 23.69 13.23 -4.55
N GLU A 75 24.27 12.32 -5.34
CA GLU A 75 25.57 12.56 -5.98
C GLU A 75 25.50 13.60 -7.10
N ASP A 76 24.47 13.56 -7.94
CA ASP A 76 24.32 14.54 -9.04
C ASP A 76 24.06 15.96 -8.50
N VAL A 77 23.28 16.08 -7.43
CA VAL A 77 23.07 17.37 -6.75
C VAL A 77 24.37 17.88 -6.10
N LYS A 78 25.18 17.00 -5.47
CA LYS A 78 26.52 17.37 -4.96
C LYS A 78 27.43 17.86 -6.08
N ILE A 79 27.43 17.19 -7.23
CA ILE A 79 28.22 17.57 -8.41
C ILE A 79 27.74 18.93 -8.94
N HIS A 80 26.44 19.14 -9.06
CA HIS A 80 25.86 20.40 -9.50
C HIS A 80 26.31 21.57 -8.59
N ARG A 81 26.27 21.38 -7.27
CA ARG A 81 26.74 22.40 -6.31
C ARG A 81 28.22 22.69 -6.43
N ARG A 82 29.08 21.66 -6.47
CA ARG A 82 30.54 21.84 -6.65
C ARG A 82 30.89 22.63 -7.91
N ARG A 83 30.00 22.63 -8.92
CA ARG A 83 30.12 23.43 -10.13
C ARG A 83 29.68 24.89 -9.91
N LYS A 84 28.62 25.13 -9.13
CA LYS A 84 28.14 26.48 -8.78
C LYS A 84 29.16 27.29 -7.97
N ASP A 85 29.95 26.63 -7.13
CA ASP A 85 30.97 27.27 -6.27
C ASP A 85 32.32 27.52 -6.98
N LYS A 86 32.47 27.18 -8.27
CA LYS A 86 33.73 27.31 -9.04
C LYS A 86 33.71 28.49 -10.02
N SER A 87 34.88 29.06 -10.29
CA SER A 87 35.01 30.18 -11.24
C SER A 87 34.56 29.78 -12.66
N LYS A 88 33.98 30.73 -13.40
CA LYS A 88 33.47 30.54 -14.78
C LYS A 88 34.50 29.93 -15.75
N ILE A 89 35.80 30.17 -15.50
CA ILE A 89 36.91 29.65 -16.31
C ILE A 89 37.14 28.15 -16.06
N LEU A 90 36.98 27.69 -14.82
CA LEU A 90 37.10 26.27 -14.46
C LEU A 90 35.89 25.45 -14.94
N LEU A 91 34.70 26.06 -14.95
CA LEU A 91 33.47 25.52 -15.51
C LEU A 91 33.56 25.29 -17.03
N PHE A 92 34.20 26.21 -17.75
CA PHE A 92 34.43 26.10 -19.19
C PHE A 92 35.34 24.91 -19.56
N LEU A 93 36.38 24.65 -18.76
CA LEU A 93 37.28 23.49 -18.94
C LEU A 93 36.64 22.15 -18.55
N LEU A 94 35.64 22.16 -17.66
CA LEU A 94 34.91 20.97 -17.18
C LEU A 94 33.62 20.67 -17.97
N ALA A 95 33.33 21.43 -19.03
CA ALA A 95 32.07 21.43 -19.78
C ALA A 95 31.79 20.16 -20.63
N LYS A 96 32.37 19.01 -20.29
CA LYS A 96 32.12 17.73 -20.98
C LYS A 96 30.85 16.99 -20.54
N ASN A 97 30.22 17.37 -19.43
CA ASN A 97 28.98 16.74 -18.94
C ASN A 97 27.85 17.77 -18.93
N GLY A 98 27.28 18.02 -20.11
CA GLY A 98 26.08 18.83 -20.29
C GLY A 98 24.84 18.21 -19.61
N ASN A 99 23.93 19.08 -19.20
CA ASN A 99 22.57 18.77 -18.72
C ASN A 99 22.42 17.97 -17.41
N ILE A 100 23.19 18.31 -16.37
CA ILE A 100 22.98 17.72 -15.03
C ILE A 100 21.66 18.15 -14.36
N ILE A 101 21.19 19.40 -14.59
CA ILE A 101 19.95 19.89 -13.98
C ILE A 101 18.71 19.18 -14.55
N PRO A 102 18.54 19.06 -15.88
CA PRO A 102 17.46 18.25 -16.45
C PRO A 102 17.49 16.81 -15.92
N LYS A 103 18.66 16.17 -15.90
CA LYS A 103 18.79 14.81 -15.36
C LYS A 103 18.31 14.71 -13.91
N ILE A 104 18.74 15.62 -13.03
CA ILE A 104 18.29 15.62 -11.63
C ILE A 104 16.76 15.74 -11.54
N LYS A 105 16.14 16.58 -12.38
CA LYS A 105 14.68 16.73 -12.43
C LYS A 105 13.99 15.46 -12.89
N ASP A 106 14.49 14.85 -13.97
CA ASP A 106 13.98 13.58 -14.49
C ASP A 106 14.08 12.47 -13.42
N ASP A 107 15.22 12.37 -12.73
CA ASP A 107 15.42 11.42 -11.63
C ASP A 107 14.46 11.69 -10.46
N PHE A 108 14.17 12.96 -10.13
CA PHE A 108 13.18 13.31 -9.10
C PHE A 108 11.74 12.97 -9.51
N GLU A 109 11.37 13.18 -10.77
CA GLU A 109 10.07 12.78 -11.32
C GLU A 109 9.92 11.26 -11.28
N GLU A 110 10.98 10.52 -11.54
CA GLU A 110 10.99 9.06 -11.44
C GLU A 110 10.85 8.60 -9.98
N VAL A 111 11.57 9.20 -9.03
CA VAL A 111 11.39 8.94 -7.59
C VAL A 111 9.96 9.24 -7.14
N TYR A 112 9.39 10.36 -7.58
CA TYR A 112 8.03 10.74 -7.24
C TYR A 112 7.01 9.75 -7.81
N SER A 113 7.22 9.30 -9.04
CA SER A 113 6.37 8.28 -9.69
C SER A 113 6.44 6.94 -8.96
N GLN A 114 7.64 6.46 -8.61
CA GLN A 114 7.82 5.24 -7.82
C GLN A 114 7.23 5.38 -6.40
N THR A 115 7.31 6.57 -5.80
CA THR A 115 6.68 6.88 -4.51
C THR A 115 5.16 6.71 -4.60
N LEU A 116 4.54 7.27 -5.65
CA LEU A 116 3.10 7.11 -5.88
C LEU A 116 2.70 5.67 -6.19
N GLU A 117 3.52 4.91 -6.94
CA GLU A 117 3.31 3.48 -7.17
C GLU A 117 3.31 2.72 -5.84
N PHE A 118 4.31 2.92 -4.98
CA PHE A 118 4.37 2.29 -3.67
C PHE A 118 3.21 2.68 -2.77
N ILE A 119 2.80 3.96 -2.78
CA ILE A 119 1.60 4.41 -2.06
C ILE A 119 0.36 3.74 -2.62
N GLY A 120 0.23 3.62 -3.94
CA GLY A 120 -0.88 2.94 -4.60
C GLY A 120 -0.95 1.45 -4.23
N GLU A 121 0.17 0.73 -4.30
CA GLU A 121 0.29 -0.67 -3.88
C GLU A 121 -0.06 -0.82 -2.39
N ALA A 122 0.53 0.02 -1.53
CA ALA A 122 0.27 0.01 -0.09
C ALA A 122 -1.17 0.40 0.23
N SER A 123 -1.78 1.34 -0.50
CA SER A 123 -3.15 1.81 -0.31
C SER A 123 -4.18 0.81 -0.83
N ASN A 124 -3.88 0.07 -1.89
CA ASN A 124 -4.69 -1.05 -2.35
C ASN A 124 -4.69 -2.14 -1.27
N ILE A 125 -3.51 -2.52 -0.76
CA ILE A 125 -3.40 -3.46 0.37
C ILE A 125 -4.04 -2.88 1.64
N ARG A 126 -4.01 -1.56 1.84
CA ARG A 126 -4.71 -0.88 2.93
C ARG A 126 -6.21 -0.84 2.72
N HIS A 127 -6.74 -0.78 1.50
CA HIS A 127 -8.16 -1.01 1.23
C HIS A 127 -8.54 -2.46 1.59
N TYR A 128 -7.65 -3.43 1.32
CA TYR A 128 -7.82 -4.81 1.80
C TYR A 128 -7.57 -4.96 3.32
N ARG A 129 -6.76 -4.09 3.97
CA ARG A 129 -6.43 -4.14 5.41
C ARG A 129 -7.25 -3.19 6.30
N TYR A 130 -7.92 -2.17 5.80
CA TYR A 130 -8.89 -1.37 6.56
C TYR A 130 -10.27 -2.03 6.56
N ASP A 131 -10.51 -2.97 5.63
CA ASP A 131 -11.45 -4.07 5.84
C ASP A 131 -10.95 -5.09 6.90
N ASN A 132 -9.67 -5.03 7.29
CA ASN A 132 -9.11 -5.71 8.47
C ASN A 132 -8.97 -4.74 9.65
N LEU A 133 -10.14 -4.33 10.14
CA LEU A 133 -10.38 -3.97 11.53
C LEU A 133 -9.46 -4.81 12.46
N LYS A 134 -8.49 -4.15 13.12
CA LYS A 134 -7.79 -4.71 14.29
C LYS A 134 -8.85 -4.97 15.37
N LEU A 135 -9.36 -6.19 15.41
CA LEU A 135 -10.37 -6.63 16.37
C LEU A 135 -9.81 -7.79 17.20
N ASP A 136 -8.87 -7.49 18.08
CA ASP A 136 -8.56 -8.37 19.19
C ASP A 136 -9.82 -8.43 20.09
N GLY A 137 -10.66 -9.43 19.81
CA GLY A 137 -11.91 -9.70 20.51
C GLY A 137 -13.13 -10.06 19.65
N PHE A 138 -13.09 -9.89 18.31
CA PHE A 138 -14.30 -10.07 17.47
C PHE A 138 -14.19 -11.09 16.34
N PHE A 139 -13.00 -11.62 16.06
CA PHE A 139 -12.81 -12.66 15.03
C PHE A 139 -13.27 -14.02 15.57
N GLN A 140 -14.50 -14.40 15.22
CA GLN A 140 -15.13 -15.69 15.51
C GLN A 140 -15.30 -16.45 14.20
N PRO A 141 -14.26 -17.16 13.75
CA PRO A 141 -14.27 -17.77 12.42
C PRO A 141 -15.34 -18.84 12.25
N GLU A 142 -15.89 -19.37 13.35
CA GLU A 142 -17.07 -20.22 13.37
C GLU A 142 -18.30 -19.59 12.72
N ASN A 143 -18.40 -18.25 12.72
CA ASN A 143 -19.49 -17.50 12.09
C ASN A 143 -19.30 -17.32 10.58
N SER A 144 -18.17 -17.75 10.02
CA SER A 144 -17.89 -17.63 8.60
C SER A 144 -18.98 -18.26 7.74
N ASN A 145 -19.28 -17.63 6.60
CA ASN A 145 -20.23 -18.17 5.63
C ASN A 145 -19.64 -19.38 4.89
N LYS A 146 -19.70 -20.57 5.52
CA LYS A 146 -19.16 -21.83 5.01
C LYS A 146 -19.65 -22.16 3.60
N HIS A 147 -20.89 -21.80 3.27
CA HIS A 147 -21.47 -22.06 1.95
C HIS A 147 -20.78 -21.25 0.86
N GLN A 148 -20.66 -19.93 1.07
CA GLN A 148 -19.98 -19.03 0.13
C GLN A 148 -18.50 -19.37 -0.01
N VAL A 149 -17.83 -19.71 1.10
CA VAL A 149 -16.43 -20.17 1.09
C VAL A 149 -16.27 -21.42 0.21
N LYS A 150 -17.16 -22.42 0.34
CA LYS A 150 -17.11 -23.62 -0.52
C LYS A 150 -17.35 -23.29 -1.99
N GLN A 151 -18.29 -22.42 -2.29
CA GLN A 151 -18.58 -22.02 -3.68
C GLN A 151 -17.37 -21.37 -4.34
N LEU A 152 -16.72 -20.42 -3.67
CA LEU A 152 -15.53 -19.76 -4.20
C LEU A 152 -14.35 -20.72 -4.40
N ILE A 153 -14.17 -21.71 -3.50
CA ILE A 153 -13.16 -22.75 -3.68
C ILE A 153 -13.48 -23.66 -4.88
N LEU A 154 -14.76 -24.01 -5.09
CA LEU A 154 -15.19 -24.80 -6.25
C LEU A 154 -14.98 -24.04 -7.57
N GLU A 155 -15.29 -22.75 -7.60
CA GLU A 155 -15.02 -21.87 -8.74
C GLU A 155 -13.51 -21.80 -9.05
N ALA A 156 -12.67 -21.70 -8.02
CA ALA A 156 -11.21 -21.73 -8.18
C ALA A 156 -10.73 -23.07 -8.74
N ILE A 157 -11.29 -24.20 -8.29
CA ILE A 157 -10.98 -25.54 -8.83
C ILE A 157 -11.32 -25.62 -10.31
N GLU A 158 -12.51 -25.16 -10.71
CA GLU A 158 -12.95 -25.18 -12.11
C GLU A 158 -12.01 -24.37 -13.02
N LEU A 159 -11.51 -23.23 -12.53
CA LEU A 159 -10.52 -22.40 -13.24
C LEU A 159 -9.17 -23.10 -13.36
N ILE A 160 -8.71 -23.81 -12.33
CA ILE A 160 -7.47 -24.60 -12.35
C ILE A 160 -7.57 -25.78 -13.32
N GLU A 161 -8.72 -26.45 -13.39
CA GLU A 161 -8.95 -27.56 -14.32
C GLU A 161 -8.83 -27.10 -15.78
N LYS A 162 -9.41 -25.93 -16.09
CA LYS A 162 -9.42 -25.32 -17.43
C LYS A 162 -8.08 -24.76 -17.88
N ASP A 163 -7.12 -24.59 -16.97
CA ASP A 163 -5.81 -24.02 -17.31
C ASP A 163 -4.99 -24.99 -18.17
N ASN A 164 -4.40 -24.58 -19.29
CA ASN A 164 -3.60 -25.48 -20.14
C ASN A 164 -2.09 -25.23 -20.02
N THR A 165 -1.68 -24.44 -19.03
CA THR A 165 -0.35 -23.86 -18.92
C THR A 165 0.52 -24.63 -17.92
N ILE A 166 -0.13 -25.32 -16.97
CA ILE A 166 0.51 -26.24 -16.02
C ILE A 166 0.17 -27.70 -16.31
N SER A 167 1.07 -28.60 -15.89
CA SER A 167 0.86 -30.05 -16.07
C SER A 167 -0.32 -30.58 -15.26
N GLU A 168 -1.00 -31.59 -15.78
CA GLU A 168 -2.09 -32.31 -15.09
C GLU A 168 -1.71 -32.80 -13.68
N LYS A 169 -0.45 -33.20 -13.50
CA LYS A 169 0.06 -33.62 -12.19
C LYS A 169 0.00 -32.49 -11.16
N VAL A 170 0.37 -31.27 -11.56
CA VAL A 170 0.35 -30.09 -10.68
C VAL A 170 -1.09 -29.66 -10.40
N LYS A 171 -1.95 -29.62 -11.43
CA LYS A 171 -3.39 -29.34 -11.24
C LYS A 171 -4.00 -30.25 -10.20
N LYS A 172 -3.80 -31.57 -10.37
CA LYS A 172 -4.36 -32.58 -9.47
C LYS A 172 -3.90 -32.38 -8.03
N GLN A 173 -2.63 -32.06 -7.80
CA GLN A 173 -2.10 -31.79 -6.46
C GLN A 173 -2.76 -30.57 -5.81
N ILE A 174 -2.94 -29.48 -6.57
CA ILE A 174 -3.59 -28.25 -6.07
C ILE A 174 -5.08 -28.52 -5.78
N ILE A 175 -5.77 -29.19 -6.70
CA ILE A 175 -7.19 -29.54 -6.56
C ILE A 175 -7.39 -30.47 -5.35
N GLU A 176 -6.55 -31.48 -5.16
CA GLU A 176 -6.60 -32.35 -3.97
C GLU A 176 -6.37 -31.57 -2.66
N TYR A 177 -5.55 -30.51 -2.72
CA TYR A 177 -5.34 -29.60 -1.58
C TYR A 177 -6.63 -28.84 -1.24
N LEU A 178 -7.27 -28.22 -2.25
CA LEU A 178 -8.51 -27.46 -2.10
C LEU A 178 -9.72 -28.34 -1.74
N GLN A 179 -9.81 -29.55 -2.30
CA GLN A 179 -10.85 -30.53 -1.95
C GLN A 179 -10.75 -30.98 -0.49
N ARG A 180 -9.53 -31.09 0.07
CA ARG A 180 -9.36 -31.33 1.51
C ARG A 180 -9.89 -30.17 2.34
N VAL A 181 -9.77 -28.93 1.88
CA VAL A 181 -10.35 -27.76 2.55
C VAL A 181 -11.87 -27.82 2.52
N ILE A 182 -12.48 -28.12 1.37
CA ILE A 182 -13.94 -28.30 1.25
C ILE A 182 -14.44 -29.36 2.24
N LYS A 183 -13.77 -30.51 2.30
CA LYS A 183 -14.11 -31.59 3.24
C LYS A 183 -13.98 -31.16 4.70
N LYS A 184 -12.97 -30.35 5.05
CA LYS A 184 -12.85 -29.77 6.39
C LYS A 184 -14.02 -28.83 6.71
N LEU A 185 -14.51 -28.08 5.72
CA LEU A 185 -15.65 -27.17 5.87
C LEU A 185 -17.01 -27.89 6.03
N ASP A 186 -17.08 -29.20 5.77
CA ASP A 186 -18.26 -30.04 6.06
C ASP A 186 -18.32 -30.47 7.53
N ASN A 187 -17.23 -30.35 8.29
CA ASN A 187 -17.19 -30.77 9.67
C ASN A 187 -17.90 -29.75 10.59
N GLU A 188 -18.48 -30.27 11.67
CA GLU A 188 -19.09 -29.46 12.74
C GLU A 188 -18.03 -28.56 13.41
N TYR A 189 -16.89 -29.16 13.76
CA TYR A 189 -15.72 -28.46 14.30
C TYR A 189 -14.65 -28.28 13.23
N ILE A 190 -14.33 -27.02 12.93
CA ILE A 190 -13.40 -26.65 11.86
C ILE A 190 -12.19 -25.99 12.50
N ASN A 191 -11.00 -26.48 12.17
CA ASN A 191 -9.77 -25.73 12.44
C ASN A 191 -9.59 -24.66 11.36
N TRP A 192 -10.13 -23.47 11.63
CA TRP A 192 -10.11 -22.34 10.70
C TRP A 192 -8.72 -21.85 10.35
N SER A 193 -7.78 -21.88 11.29
CA SER A 193 -6.37 -21.56 11.01
C SER A 193 -5.79 -22.49 9.95
N SER A 194 -6.16 -23.78 9.98
CA SER A 194 -5.76 -24.73 8.95
C SER A 194 -6.45 -24.48 7.61
N VAL A 195 -7.72 -24.08 7.60
CA VAL A 195 -8.45 -23.71 6.38
C VAL A 195 -7.81 -22.50 5.71
N ILE A 196 -7.60 -21.42 6.47
CA ILE A 196 -6.99 -20.17 6.00
C ILE A 196 -5.56 -20.43 5.53
N GLY A 197 -4.77 -21.17 6.32
CA GLY A 197 -3.40 -21.54 5.95
C GLY A 197 -3.34 -22.25 4.59
N CYS A 198 -4.21 -23.24 4.37
CA CYS A 198 -4.25 -23.95 3.09
C CYS A 198 -4.65 -23.05 1.91
N ILE A 199 -5.59 -22.12 2.11
CA ILE A 199 -6.01 -21.16 1.07
C ILE A 199 -4.84 -20.22 0.72
N LYS A 200 -4.16 -19.64 1.73
CA LYS A 200 -3.02 -18.74 1.53
C LYS A 200 -1.83 -19.44 0.86
N GLU A 201 -1.51 -20.66 1.26
CA GLU A 201 -0.49 -21.48 0.58
C GLU A 201 -0.83 -21.69 -0.90
N THR A 202 -2.10 -21.97 -1.21
CA THR A 202 -2.54 -22.18 -2.59
C THR A 202 -2.45 -20.89 -3.41
N ILE A 203 -2.82 -19.74 -2.84
CA ILE A 203 -2.65 -18.42 -3.48
C ILE A 203 -1.18 -18.18 -3.84
N ILE A 204 -0.24 -18.49 -2.93
CA ILE A 204 1.20 -18.34 -3.18
C ILE A 204 1.65 -19.24 -4.34
N VAL A 205 1.23 -20.50 -4.33
CA VAL A 205 1.56 -21.47 -5.39
C VAL A 205 1.00 -21.03 -6.74
N LEU A 206 -0.27 -20.61 -6.80
CA LEU A 206 -0.88 -20.12 -8.04
C LEU A 206 -0.23 -18.82 -8.52
N GLY A 207 0.13 -17.91 -7.61
CA GLY A 207 0.86 -16.69 -7.95
C GLY A 207 2.24 -16.97 -8.55
N ALA A 208 2.98 -17.91 -7.96
CA ALA A 208 4.25 -18.36 -8.51
C ALA A 208 4.07 -18.99 -9.90
N LEU A 209 3.10 -19.88 -10.08
CA LEU A 209 2.84 -20.55 -11.36
C LEU A 209 2.34 -19.59 -12.44
N GLY A 210 1.42 -18.68 -12.10
CA GLY A 210 0.85 -17.69 -13.03
C GLY A 210 1.88 -16.65 -13.49
N GLY A 211 2.84 -16.29 -12.63
CA GLY A 211 3.94 -15.38 -12.97
C GLY A 211 4.87 -15.88 -14.09
N PHE A 212 4.93 -17.21 -14.32
CA PHE A 212 5.74 -17.80 -15.40
C PHE A 212 5.07 -17.78 -16.76
N VAL A 213 3.74 -17.63 -16.84
CA VAL A 213 3.00 -17.84 -18.08
C VAL A 213 2.71 -16.54 -18.84
N GLY A 214 2.71 -15.40 -18.15
CA GLY A 214 2.46 -14.08 -18.75
C GLY A 214 1.00 -13.87 -19.18
N GLY A 215 0.39 -12.75 -18.77
CA GLY A 215 -0.99 -12.39 -19.10
C GLY A 215 -2.06 -12.94 -18.13
N MET A 216 -3.32 -12.64 -18.42
CA MET A 216 -4.48 -13.07 -17.61
C MET A 216 -4.83 -14.53 -17.94
N THR A 217 -4.35 -15.47 -17.11
CA THR A 217 -4.61 -16.91 -17.26
C THR A 217 -5.70 -17.38 -16.30
N PRO A 218 -6.33 -18.55 -16.57
CA PRO A 218 -7.23 -19.17 -15.60
C PRO A 218 -6.63 -19.35 -14.20
N LEU A 219 -5.30 -19.54 -14.08
CA LEU A 219 -4.62 -19.60 -12.77
C LEU A 219 -4.63 -18.26 -12.02
N VAL A 220 -4.51 -17.13 -12.72
CA VAL A 220 -4.62 -15.80 -12.10
C VAL A 220 -6.04 -15.59 -11.58
N LEU A 221 -7.05 -15.95 -12.38
CA LEU A 221 -8.46 -15.85 -11.95
C LEU A 221 -8.77 -16.81 -10.78
N ALA A 222 -8.18 -18.01 -10.77
CA ALA A 222 -8.31 -18.95 -9.65
C ALA A 222 -7.67 -18.40 -8.37
N LYS A 223 -6.53 -17.73 -8.50
CA LYS A 223 -5.87 -17.03 -7.40
C LYS A 223 -6.79 -15.92 -6.85
N ASP A 224 -7.35 -15.07 -7.72
CA ASP A 224 -8.26 -14.00 -7.31
C ASP A 224 -9.49 -14.55 -6.56
N LYS A 225 -10.03 -15.70 -6.98
CA LYS A 225 -11.13 -16.39 -6.28
C LYS A 225 -10.75 -16.91 -4.89
N LEU A 226 -9.53 -17.38 -4.71
CA LEU A 226 -9.03 -17.79 -3.39
C LEU A 226 -8.72 -16.59 -2.49
N GLU A 227 -8.31 -15.46 -3.07
CA GLU A 227 -8.19 -14.19 -2.34
C GLU A 227 -9.57 -13.71 -1.87
N GLU A 228 -10.58 -13.73 -2.75
CA GLU A 228 -11.98 -13.47 -2.40
C GLU A 228 -12.48 -14.42 -1.30
N THR A 229 -12.11 -15.70 -1.35
CA THR A 229 -12.44 -16.68 -0.31
C THR A 229 -11.87 -16.27 1.05
N SER A 230 -10.61 -15.81 1.08
CA SER A 230 -9.98 -15.31 2.32
C SER A 230 -10.74 -14.11 2.88
N THR A 231 -11.12 -13.17 2.02
CA THR A 231 -11.88 -11.98 2.40
C THR A 231 -13.28 -12.34 2.94
N VAL A 232 -13.98 -13.31 2.34
CA VAL A 232 -15.28 -13.75 2.84
C VAL A 232 -15.15 -14.35 4.23
N ILE A 233 -14.14 -15.21 4.47
CA ILE A 233 -13.86 -15.74 5.80
C ILE A 233 -13.65 -14.57 6.77
N GLU A 234 -12.74 -13.65 6.44
CA GLU A 234 -12.43 -12.48 7.28
C GLU A 234 -13.67 -11.66 7.63
N LYS A 235 -14.46 -11.25 6.64
CA LYS A 235 -15.66 -10.41 6.83
C LYS A 235 -16.78 -11.10 7.60
N THR A 236 -17.02 -12.38 7.32
CA THR A 236 -18.14 -13.12 7.92
C THR A 236 -17.79 -13.74 9.28
N SER A 237 -16.50 -13.79 9.62
CA SER A 237 -16.02 -14.17 10.95
C SER A 237 -16.24 -13.09 12.02
N ILE A 238 -16.58 -11.85 11.62
CA ILE A 238 -16.72 -10.75 12.57
C ILE A 238 -18.11 -10.80 13.23
N ASN A 239 -18.16 -11.04 14.54
CA ASN A 239 -19.41 -10.96 15.32
C ASN A 239 -19.65 -9.51 15.76
N ILE A 240 -20.52 -8.78 15.07
CA ILE A 240 -20.82 -7.40 15.42
C ILE A 240 -21.97 -7.35 16.44
N ASN A 241 -21.65 -7.05 17.70
CA ASN A 241 -22.67 -6.74 18.71
C ASN A 241 -23.37 -5.40 18.37
N TYR A 242 -24.70 -5.38 18.47
CA TYR A 242 -25.59 -4.22 18.26
C TYR A 242 -25.11 -2.93 18.96
N LYS A 243 -24.47 -3.06 20.13
CA LYS A 243 -23.90 -1.92 20.87
C LYS A 243 -22.77 -1.21 20.11
N THR A 244 -21.89 -1.98 19.45
CA THR A 244 -20.75 -1.46 18.69
C THR A 244 -21.20 -0.75 17.41
N ILE A 245 -22.27 -1.23 16.75
CA ILE A 245 -22.88 -0.55 15.59
C ILE A 245 -23.40 0.83 16.01
N ASN A 246 -24.17 0.90 17.08
CA ASN A 246 -24.74 2.16 17.54
C ASN A 246 -23.67 3.15 18.05
N GLU A 247 -22.63 2.68 18.73
CA GLU A 247 -21.54 3.55 19.19
C GLU A 247 -20.71 4.06 18.01
N THR A 248 -20.38 3.22 17.03
CA THR A 248 -19.58 3.62 15.85
C THR A 248 -20.35 4.57 14.93
N PHE A 249 -21.64 4.31 14.68
CA PHE A 249 -22.48 5.20 13.88
C PHE A 249 -22.81 6.51 14.61
N ASN A 250 -22.97 6.50 15.94
CA ASN A 250 -23.19 7.74 16.69
C ASN A 250 -21.94 8.62 16.75
N ILE A 251 -20.74 8.04 16.87
CA ILE A 251 -19.49 8.81 16.87
C ILE A 251 -19.30 9.54 15.54
N GLN A 252 -19.53 8.87 14.40
CA GLN A 252 -19.44 9.50 13.08
C GLN A 252 -20.46 10.65 12.89
N ASN A 253 -21.65 10.53 13.48
CA ASN A 253 -22.66 11.60 13.44
C ASN A 253 -22.29 12.78 14.35
N VAL A 254 -21.70 12.52 15.52
CA VAL A 254 -21.23 13.57 16.44
C VAL A 254 -20.05 14.32 15.83
N GLU A 255 -19.05 13.64 15.27
CA GLU A 255 -17.92 14.28 14.60
C GLU A 255 -18.35 15.10 13.37
N ARG A 256 -19.31 14.61 12.58
CA ARG A 256 -19.90 15.40 11.48
C ARG A 256 -20.65 16.64 11.98
N LEU A 257 -21.39 16.52 13.08
CA LEU A 257 -22.09 17.65 13.68
C LEU A 257 -21.11 18.68 14.25
N GLU A 258 -20.01 18.25 14.86
CA GLU A 258 -18.95 19.13 15.34
C GLU A 258 -18.21 19.83 14.19
N GLN A 259 -17.93 19.12 13.09
CA GLN A 259 -17.36 19.71 11.87
C GLN A 259 -18.31 20.72 11.22
N LEU A 260 -19.61 20.41 11.14
CA LEU A 260 -20.63 21.34 10.64
C LEU A 260 -20.75 22.57 11.54
N ASN A 261 -20.76 22.39 12.86
CA ASN A 261 -20.80 23.51 13.81
C ASN A 261 -19.54 24.38 13.74
N GLY A 262 -18.36 23.78 13.59
CA GLY A 262 -17.10 24.50 13.38
C GLY A 262 -17.11 25.31 12.08
N THR A 263 -17.66 24.73 11.01
CA THR A 263 -17.78 25.41 9.70
C THR A 263 -18.80 26.55 9.74
N VAL A 264 -19.95 26.35 10.40
CA VAL A 264 -20.97 27.39 10.59
C VAL A 264 -20.43 28.53 11.46
N PHE A 265 -19.64 28.22 12.50
CA PHE A 265 -19.01 29.23 13.36
C PHE A 265 -18.00 30.08 12.58
N GLN A 266 -17.21 29.47 11.68
CA GLN A 266 -16.27 30.19 10.82
C GLN A 266 -16.97 31.05 9.75
N LEU A 267 -18.10 30.59 9.20
CA LEU A 267 -18.92 31.36 8.26
C LEU A 267 -19.55 32.60 8.93
N ASN A 268 -19.99 32.47 10.19
CA ASN A 268 -20.53 33.59 10.97
C ASN A 268 -19.48 34.64 11.35
N GLN A 269 -18.22 34.25 11.51
CA GLN A 269 -17.12 35.20 11.79
C GLN A 269 -16.64 35.95 10.54
N ASN A 270 -16.83 35.37 9.35
CA ASN A 270 -16.38 35.94 8.07
C ASN A 270 -17.44 36.78 7.35
N ASN A 271 -18.62 36.99 7.94
CA ASN A 271 -19.59 37.96 7.43
C ASN A 271 -19.28 39.35 8.01
N PRO A 272 -18.69 40.29 7.22
CA PRO A 272 -18.57 41.66 7.67
C PRO A 272 -19.98 42.23 7.83
N LYS A 273 -20.23 42.83 9.00
CA LYS A 273 -21.45 43.55 9.35
C LYS A 273 -22.06 44.23 8.12
N VAL A 274 -23.26 43.80 7.72
CA VAL A 274 -24.16 44.65 6.95
C VAL A 274 -24.44 45.86 7.85
N PRO A 275 -24.21 47.11 7.41
CA PRO A 275 -24.51 48.28 8.22
C PRO A 275 -26.02 48.34 8.40
N GLU A 276 -26.49 48.25 9.64
CA GLU A 276 -27.85 48.66 9.99
C GLU A 276 -27.91 50.20 9.96
N GLU A 277 -28.93 50.72 9.29
CA GLU A 277 -29.29 52.14 9.20
C GLU A 277 -29.66 52.75 10.56
#